data_AF-A0A1Q4G1U1-F1
#
_entry.id   AF-A0A1Q4G1U1-F1
#
_cell.length_a   1.000
_cell.length_b   1.000
_cell.length_c   1.000
_cell.angle_alpha   90.00
_cell.angle_beta   90.00
_cell.angle_gamma   90.00
#
_symmetry.space_group_name_H-M   'P 1'
#
loop_
_entity.id
_entity.type
_entity.pdbx_description
1 polymer ?
#
loop_
_entity_poly.entity_id
_entity_poly.type
_entity_poly.pdbx_seq_one_letter_code
_entity_poly.pdbx_strand_id
1 'polypeptide(L)'
;MKMNKLMISALASLAIFFTACGGDTKAGKDGHAHAEGDGHNHATEQQVEKSVDKIAGKDRNEKGELIDAHGHLITGCPGHKEMVGSEGDMCPKCEYMTMIPITWDITGVDTVRVTSLPDYNPPADKLKK
;
A
#
# COMPACT_ATOMS: atom_id res chain seq x y z
N MET A 1 30.86 -23.60 33.05
CA MET A 1 30.12 -24.23 31.94
C MET A 1 29.38 -25.44 32.48
N LYS A 2 28.05 -25.47 32.36
CA LYS A 2 27.21 -26.61 32.72
C LYS A 2 26.01 -26.63 31.77
N MET A 3 26.09 -27.47 30.74
CA MET A 3 25.00 -27.73 29.81
C MET A 3 24.03 -28.71 30.46
N ASN A 4 22.73 -28.55 30.22
CA ASN A 4 21.88 -29.70 29.99
C ASN A 4 20.96 -29.45 28.78
N LYS A 5 21.11 -30.34 27.82
CA LYS A 5 20.30 -30.56 26.63
C LYS A 5 19.01 -31.29 27.03
N LEU A 6 18.12 -31.46 26.04
CA LEU A 6 16.82 -32.18 26.05
C LEU A 6 15.64 -31.19 26.27
N MET A 7 14.64 -31.03 25.39
CA MET A 7 14.04 -31.99 24.48
C MET A 7 13.55 -31.33 23.17
N ILE A 8 13.86 -31.99 22.05
CA ILE A 8 13.23 -31.86 20.73
C ILE A 8 12.12 -32.92 20.68
N SER A 9 10.88 -32.55 20.34
CA SER A 9 9.76 -33.44 19.94
C SER A 9 8.50 -32.57 19.81
N ALA A 10 7.66 -32.59 18.77
CA ALA A 10 7.51 -33.44 17.60
C ALA A 10 6.81 -32.67 16.47
N LEU A 11 7.17 -33.02 15.23
CA LEU A 11 6.37 -32.76 14.03
C LEU A 11 5.03 -33.50 14.11
N ALA A 12 3.96 -32.84 13.69
CA ALA A 12 2.84 -33.50 13.02
C ALA A 12 2.26 -32.54 11.97
N SER A 13 2.58 -32.84 10.72
CA SER A 13 2.04 -32.24 9.51
C SER A 13 0.51 -32.34 9.49
N LEU A 14 -0.18 -31.27 9.09
CA LEU A 14 -1.55 -31.40 8.59
C LEU A 14 -1.67 -30.77 7.20
N ALA A 15 -2.17 -31.61 6.31
CA ALA A 15 -2.09 -31.50 4.87
C ALA A 15 -2.96 -30.38 4.28
N ILE A 16 -2.49 -29.88 3.15
CA ILE A 16 -3.09 -28.91 2.26
C ILE A 16 -4.39 -29.47 1.67
N PHE A 17 -5.49 -28.73 1.74
CA PHE A 17 -6.65 -28.93 0.88
C PHE A 17 -6.68 -27.84 -0.19
N PHE A 18 -6.20 -28.16 -1.38
CA PHE A 18 -6.56 -27.45 -2.61
C PHE A 18 -7.92 -27.95 -3.07
N THR A 19 -8.97 -27.16 -2.90
CA THR A 19 -10.20 -27.31 -3.68
C THR A 19 -10.13 -26.37 -4.87
N ALA A 20 -9.69 -26.91 -6.01
CA ALA A 20 -9.90 -26.31 -7.30
C ALA A 20 -11.40 -26.34 -7.63
N CYS A 21 -12.05 -25.18 -7.65
CA CYS A 21 -13.30 -25.01 -8.39
C CYS A 21 -12.94 -24.66 -9.84
N GLY A 22 -12.61 -25.70 -10.61
CA GLY A 22 -12.71 -25.67 -12.07
C GLY A 22 -14.18 -25.88 -12.45
N GLY A 23 -14.75 -24.92 -13.17
CA GLY A 23 -16.12 -24.97 -13.66
C GLY A 23 -16.26 -24.15 -14.93
N ASP A 24 -15.82 -24.72 -16.05
CA ASP A 24 -16.23 -24.31 -17.39
C ASP A 24 -17.74 -24.57 -17.58
N THR A 25 -18.56 -23.52 -17.63
CA THR A 25 -19.84 -23.59 -18.37
C THR A 25 -20.13 -22.26 -19.07
N LYS A 26 -20.22 -22.40 -20.39
CA LYS A 26 -20.56 -21.42 -21.42
C LYS A 26 -22.08 -21.16 -21.44
N ALA A 27 -22.51 -19.91 -21.28
CA ALA A 27 -23.75 -19.29 -21.78
C ALA A 27 -23.75 -17.83 -21.25
N GLY A 28 -23.91 -16.74 -22.00
CA GLY A 28 -24.43 -16.51 -23.34
C GLY A 28 -25.37 -15.30 -23.24
N LYS A 29 -25.01 -14.17 -23.90
CA LYS A 29 -25.79 -12.92 -24.14
C LYS A 29 -25.98 -12.02 -22.91
N ASP A 30 -25.88 -10.69 -22.95
CA ASP A 30 -26.12 -9.72 -24.04
C ASP A 30 -25.09 -8.58 -24.03
N GLY A 31 -24.84 -8.06 -25.23
CA GLY A 31 -23.87 -7.00 -25.48
C GLY A 31 -24.38 -5.61 -25.10
N HIS A 32 -23.49 -4.81 -24.53
CA HIS A 32 -23.47 -3.37 -24.75
C HIS A 32 -22.17 -3.03 -25.50
N ALA A 33 -22.32 -2.87 -26.81
CA ALA A 33 -21.33 -2.27 -27.66
C ALA A 33 -21.22 -0.78 -27.31
N HIS A 34 -20.03 -0.34 -26.89
CA HIS A 34 -19.63 1.04 -27.09
C HIS A 34 -18.60 1.06 -28.22
N ALA A 35 -19.01 1.75 -29.27
CA ALA A 35 -18.35 1.87 -30.55
C ALA A 35 -16.96 2.49 -30.43
N GLU A 36 -16.07 1.98 -31.26
CA GLU A 36 -14.80 2.61 -31.61
C GLU A 36 -15.06 3.98 -32.26
N GLY A 37 -14.29 4.98 -31.85
CA GLY A 37 -14.40 6.32 -32.40
C GLY A 37 -13.42 7.31 -31.77
N ASP A 38 -12.25 7.38 -32.39
CA ASP A 38 -11.47 8.62 -32.60
C ASP A 38 -10.53 9.15 -31.48
N GLY A 39 -9.28 9.34 -31.90
CA GLY A 39 -8.41 10.42 -31.40
C GLY A 39 -7.74 10.25 -30.04
N HIS A 40 -6.56 9.63 -30.00
CA HIS A 40 -5.28 10.35 -29.88
C HIS A 40 -4.13 9.38 -29.62
N ASN A 41 -3.19 9.35 -30.58
CA ASN A 41 -1.88 8.73 -30.42
C ASN A 41 -1.07 9.49 -29.37
N HIS A 42 -0.66 8.81 -28.31
CA HIS A 42 0.53 9.20 -27.56
C HIS A 42 1.48 8.00 -27.50
N ALA A 43 2.44 8.00 -28.42
CA ALA A 43 3.65 7.19 -28.33
C ALA A 43 4.84 8.12 -28.07
N THR A 44 5.76 7.62 -27.24
CA THR A 44 7.08 8.20 -26.88
C THR A 44 6.94 9.25 -25.76
N GLU A 45 7.55 9.12 -24.57
CA GLU A 45 8.95 8.83 -24.27
C GLU A 45 9.19 8.37 -22.80
N GLN A 46 10.38 7.81 -22.58
CA GLN A 46 10.84 7.01 -21.45
C GLN A 46 11.06 7.76 -20.12
N GLN A 47 10.97 6.96 -19.03
CA GLN A 47 11.71 7.07 -17.76
C GLN A 47 11.43 8.27 -16.83
N VAL A 48 10.64 8.01 -15.79
CA VAL A 48 11.17 7.87 -14.42
C VAL A 48 10.42 6.72 -13.76
N GLU A 49 11.16 5.69 -13.35
CA GLU A 49 10.70 4.72 -12.35
C GLU A 49 10.26 5.48 -11.09
N LYS A 50 8.96 5.66 -10.94
CA LYS A 50 8.33 5.76 -9.64
C LYS A 50 6.98 5.09 -9.78
N SER A 51 7.01 3.77 -10.02
CA SER A 51 5.94 2.94 -9.50
C SER A 51 5.93 3.24 -8.00
N VAL A 52 5.06 4.15 -7.59
CA VAL A 52 4.69 4.30 -6.19
C VAL A 52 3.99 2.98 -5.91
N ASP A 53 4.78 2.00 -5.46
CA ASP A 53 4.32 0.67 -5.17
C ASP A 53 3.06 0.82 -4.32
N LYS A 54 1.98 0.21 -4.81
CA LYS A 54 0.73 0.11 -4.06
C LYS A 54 1.10 -0.36 -2.66
N ILE A 55 0.87 0.49 -1.66
CA ILE A 55 1.34 0.23 -0.30
C ILE A 55 0.69 -1.06 0.17
N ALA A 56 1.50 -2.08 0.37
CA ALA A 56 1.05 -3.33 0.94
C ALA A 56 0.76 -3.04 2.42
N GLY A 57 -0.51 -2.85 2.79
CA GLY A 57 -0.93 -2.50 4.15
C GLY A 57 -0.58 -3.51 5.26
N LYS A 58 0.19 -4.54 4.93
CA LYS A 58 0.55 -5.69 5.77
C LYS A 58 1.96 -5.61 6.35
N ASP A 59 2.87 -4.87 5.72
CA ASP A 59 4.27 -4.85 6.15
C ASP A 59 4.48 -3.87 7.31
N ARG A 60 4.91 -4.41 8.45
CA ARG A 60 4.97 -3.69 9.73
C ARG A 60 6.31 -3.94 10.43
N ASN A 61 6.85 -2.93 11.10
CA ASN A 61 8.03 -3.08 11.95
C ASN A 61 7.67 -3.67 13.34
N GLU A 62 8.66 -3.84 14.21
CA GLU A 62 8.48 -4.39 15.57
C GLU A 62 7.53 -3.57 16.47
N LYS A 63 7.28 -2.30 16.13
CA LYS A 63 6.35 -1.41 16.84
C LYS A 63 4.93 -1.44 16.26
N GLY A 64 4.69 -2.22 15.21
CA GLY A 64 3.41 -2.26 14.50
C GLY A 64 3.19 -1.07 13.56
N GLU A 65 4.24 -0.31 13.22
CA GLU A 65 4.16 0.80 12.29
C GLU A 65 4.34 0.30 10.86
N LEU A 66 3.55 0.85 9.94
CA LEU A 66 3.61 0.49 8.52
C LEU A 66 4.95 0.92 7.91
N ILE A 67 5.55 0.01 7.15
CA ILE A 67 6.81 0.24 6.43
C ILE A 67 6.66 -0.08 4.95
N ASP A 68 7.49 0.55 4.10
CA ASP A 68 7.59 0.22 2.69
C ASP A 68 8.46 -1.03 2.45
N ALA A 69 8.58 -1.46 1.19
CA ALA A 69 9.39 -2.62 0.80
C ALA A 69 10.89 -2.49 1.14
N HIS A 70 11.37 -1.26 1.38
CA HIS A 70 12.75 -0.97 1.79
C HIS A 70 12.89 -0.83 3.31
N GLY A 71 11.81 -0.99 4.07
CA GLY A 71 11.79 -0.84 5.52
C GLY A 71 11.67 0.60 6.01
N HIS A 72 11.38 1.56 5.14
CA HIS A 72 11.15 2.95 5.56
C HIS A 72 9.75 3.14 6.11
N LEU A 73 9.65 4.00 7.13
CA LEU A 73 8.39 4.32 7.78
C LEU A 73 7.42 5.01 6.82
N ILE A 74 6.19 4.49 6.76
CA ILE A 74 5.07 5.14 6.09
C ILE A 74 4.24 5.86 7.15
N THR A 75 4.03 7.16 6.92
CA THR A 75 3.18 7.99 7.77
C THR A 75 1.83 8.24 7.11
N GLY A 76 0.84 8.61 7.91
CA GLY A 76 -0.52 8.84 7.47
C GLY A 76 -1.20 9.96 8.24
N CYS A 77 -2.28 10.49 7.68
CA CYS A 77 -3.15 11.40 8.39
C CYS A 77 -4.21 10.62 9.18
N PRO A 78 -4.36 10.82 10.51
CA PRO A 78 -5.41 10.17 11.28
C PRO A 78 -6.83 10.52 10.82
N GLY A 79 -7.02 11.74 10.30
CA GLY A 79 -8.31 12.24 9.82
C GLY A 79 -8.62 11.90 8.35
N HIS A 80 -7.59 11.63 7.54
CA HIS A 80 -7.71 11.34 6.11
C HIS A 80 -6.87 10.11 5.79
N LYS A 81 -7.45 8.92 6.02
CA LYS A 81 -6.73 7.63 5.97
C LYS A 81 -6.19 7.30 4.58
N GLU A 82 -6.74 7.90 3.54
CA GLU A 82 -6.24 7.83 2.17
C GLU A 82 -4.93 8.58 1.98
N MET A 83 -4.63 9.58 2.82
CA MET A 83 -3.42 10.39 2.71
C MET A 83 -2.26 9.71 3.43
N VAL A 84 -1.26 9.32 2.65
CA VAL A 84 -0.03 8.68 3.13
C VAL A 84 1.22 9.45 2.69
N GLY A 85 2.30 9.30 3.43
CA GLY A 85 3.54 10.04 3.23
C GLY A 85 4.73 9.33 3.86
N SER A 86 5.83 10.07 3.96
CA SER A 86 7.03 9.68 4.70
C SER A 86 7.14 10.50 5.99
N GLU A 87 8.12 10.19 6.84
CA GLU A 87 8.37 10.98 8.04
C GLU A 87 8.59 12.47 7.70
N GLY A 88 7.91 13.35 8.43
CA GLY A 88 7.95 14.80 8.21
C GLY A 88 6.97 15.33 7.16
N ASP A 89 6.34 14.46 6.36
CA ASP A 89 5.26 14.89 5.47
C ASP A 89 4.04 15.39 6.25
N MET A 90 3.21 16.18 5.58
CA MET A 90 2.09 16.87 6.16
C MET A 90 0.82 16.59 5.36
N CYS A 91 -0.34 16.56 6.00
CA CYS A 91 -1.60 16.30 5.32
C CYS A 91 -2.25 17.59 4.80
N PRO A 92 -2.41 17.78 3.48
CA PRO A 92 -3.00 19.01 2.93
C PRO A 92 -4.47 19.18 3.30
N LYS A 93 -5.18 18.09 3.60
CA LYS A 93 -6.60 18.12 4.01
C LYS A 93 -6.83 18.49 5.48
N CYS A 94 -5.78 18.49 6.30
CA CYS A 94 -5.84 18.85 7.72
C CYS A 94 -5.00 20.10 8.02
N GLU A 95 -5.11 21.13 7.16
CA GLU A 95 -4.33 22.36 7.29
C GLU A 95 -2.82 22.10 7.43
N TYR A 96 -2.29 21.07 6.75
CA TYR A 96 -0.91 20.62 6.89
C TYR A 96 -0.55 20.25 8.33
N MET A 97 -1.33 19.37 8.94
CA MET A 97 -0.90 18.64 10.15
C MET A 97 0.21 17.65 9.78
N THR A 98 1.25 17.55 10.61
CA THR A 98 2.28 16.52 10.48
C THR A 98 1.67 15.12 10.51
N MET A 99 2.04 14.29 9.53
CA MET A 99 1.57 12.92 9.43
C MET A 99 2.29 12.04 10.46
N ILE A 100 1.58 11.05 11.00
CA ILE A 100 2.09 10.19 12.07
C ILE A 100 2.32 8.77 11.56
N PRO A 101 3.15 7.96 12.23
CA PRO A 101 3.33 6.55 11.88
C PRO A 101 1.97 5.83 11.78
N ILE A 102 1.75 5.11 10.67
CA ILE A 102 0.50 4.37 10.50
C ILE A 102 0.55 3.12 11.37
N THR A 103 -0.28 3.05 12.40
CA THR A 103 -0.51 1.85 13.24
C THR A 103 -1.90 1.25 13.04
N TRP A 104 -2.76 1.92 12.26
CA TRP A 104 -4.10 1.45 11.93
C TRP A 104 -4.11 0.57 10.67
N ASP A 105 -5.16 -0.26 10.53
CA ASP A 105 -5.40 -1.03 9.30
C ASP A 105 -5.78 -0.11 8.15
N ILE A 106 -5.12 -0.31 7.01
CA ILE A 106 -5.36 0.40 5.75
C ILE A 106 -5.75 -0.57 4.62
N THR A 107 -6.06 -1.82 4.95
CA THR A 107 -6.51 -2.82 3.97
C THR A 107 -7.75 -2.32 3.23
N GLY A 108 -7.66 -2.26 1.90
CA GLY A 108 -8.76 -1.79 1.06
C GLY A 108 -8.93 -0.26 1.00
N VAL A 109 -8.07 0.51 1.67
CA VAL A 109 -8.02 1.97 1.50
C VAL A 109 -7.26 2.28 0.20
N ASP A 110 -7.86 3.12 -0.65
CA ASP A 110 -7.18 3.64 -1.83
C ASP A 110 -6.26 4.80 -1.40
N THR A 111 -5.00 4.48 -1.16
CA THR A 111 -4.03 5.42 -0.61
C THR A 111 -3.38 6.26 -1.69
N VAL A 112 -3.22 7.56 -1.44
CA VAL A 112 -2.49 8.51 -2.28
C VAL A 112 -1.34 9.14 -1.51
N ARG A 113 -0.16 9.16 -2.13
CA ARG A 113 1.02 9.77 -1.51
C ARG A 113 0.93 11.29 -1.62
N VAL A 114 0.99 12.01 -0.50
CA VAL A 114 0.81 13.48 -0.51
C VAL A 114 1.79 14.20 -1.45
N THR A 115 3.04 13.71 -1.54
CA THR A 115 4.07 14.23 -2.44
C THR A 115 3.82 13.99 -3.93
N SER A 116 2.83 13.16 -4.29
CA SER A 116 2.37 12.98 -5.67
C SER A 116 1.23 13.91 -6.06
N LEU A 117 0.63 14.62 -5.09
CA LEU A 117 -0.45 15.57 -5.39
C LEU A 117 0.15 16.82 -6.06
N PRO A 118 -0.45 17.32 -7.14
CA PRO A 118 0.09 18.46 -7.91
C PRO A 118 0.07 19.77 -7.11
N ASP A 119 -0.81 19.89 -6.12
CA ASP A 119 -1.01 21.06 -5.28
C ASP A 119 -0.38 20.93 -3.88
N TYR A 120 0.41 19.87 -3.64
CA TYR A 120 1.08 19.67 -2.36
C TYR A 120 2.18 20.72 -2.14
N ASN A 121 1.91 21.67 -1.24
CA ASN A 121 2.82 22.76 -0.90
C ASN A 121 2.78 23.05 0.61
N PRO A 122 3.45 22.22 1.45
CA PRO A 122 3.43 22.38 2.89
C PRO A 122 4.03 23.72 3.32
N PRO A 123 3.37 24.48 4.21
CA PRO A 123 3.85 25.79 4.66
C PRO A 123 5.21 25.68 5.36
N ALA A 124 6.16 26.54 4.97
CA ALA A 124 7.53 26.53 5.49
C ALA A 124 7.61 26.76 7.00
N ASP A 125 6.69 27.54 7.56
CA ASP A 125 6.57 27.79 9.00
C ASP A 125 6.17 26.53 9.80
N LYS A 126 5.55 25.55 9.14
CA LYS A 126 5.13 24.28 9.73
C LYS A 126 6.10 23.13 9.48
N LEU A 127 7.06 23.27 8.55
CA LEU A 127 8.14 22.30 8.28
C LEU A 127 9.21 22.24 9.38
N LYS A 128 8.91 22.64 10.61
CA LYS A 128 9.90 22.73 11.69
C LYS A 128 10.29 21.34 12.20
N LYS A 129 11.61 21.11 12.20
CA LYS A 129 12.34 19.93 12.69
C LYS A 129 12.15 19.68 14.18
#